data_AF-A0A956IP96-F1
#
_entry.id   AF-A0A956IP96-F1
#
_cell.length_a   1.000
_cell.length_b   1.000
_cell.length_c   1.000
_cell.angle_alpha   90.00
_cell.angle_beta   90.00
_cell.angle_gamma   90.00
#
_symmetry.space_group_name_H-M   'P 1'
#
loop_
_entity.id
_entity.type
_entity.pdbx_description
1 polymer ?
#
loop_
_entity_poly.entity_id
_entity_poly.type
_entity_poly.pdbx_seq_one_letter_code
_entity_poly.pdbx_strand_id
1 'polypeptide(L)'
;MAALEFTKYEGLGNDFIVVDVSSSDALGPAEARLLCDRHRGVGGDGVLLVAPARSEGALGRMVVLNADGSRPEMCGNGIRCVALHLARRQALREGTIRVDTDAGLLSCDLAFASFREATIGVDMGRGVAVGQHEVEFLGERLEFSVVSMGNPHAIVFGRDYTLPQIDELGARVCGQIPGGTNVEFARQIAPRSIDLVVFERGVGRTLACGTGACATAVAAALAGQSPFDAPIEVRLPGGPLEIRVAEQDLAVHMRGPARLVFSGSIEVSALKDLGTTPLVGER
;
A
#
# COMPACT_ATOMS: atom_id res chain seq x y z
N MET A 1 -4.89 -19.13 29.37
CA MET A 1 -5.05 -19.42 27.93
C MET A 1 -4.18 -18.44 27.17
N ALA A 2 -3.51 -18.85 26.09
CA ALA A 2 -2.67 -17.93 25.32
C ALA A 2 -3.57 -16.96 24.54
N ALA A 3 -3.31 -15.66 24.67
CA ALA A 3 -3.98 -14.60 23.95
C ALA A 3 -3.02 -13.98 22.91
N LEU A 4 -3.56 -13.69 21.73
CA LEU A 4 -2.88 -12.94 20.68
C LEU A 4 -3.29 -11.48 20.79
N GLU A 5 -2.39 -10.64 21.30
CA GLU A 5 -2.57 -9.19 21.32
C GLU A 5 -2.36 -8.61 19.92
N PHE A 6 -3.19 -7.66 19.53
CA PHE A 6 -3.09 -6.97 18.26
C PHE A 6 -3.48 -5.50 18.37
N THR A 7 -3.05 -4.72 17.39
CA THR A 7 -3.51 -3.34 17.20
C THR A 7 -3.96 -3.13 15.76
N LYS A 8 -5.16 -2.56 15.61
CA LYS A 8 -5.72 -2.21 14.32
C LYS A 8 -5.25 -0.83 13.89
N TYR A 9 -4.71 -0.76 12.68
CA TYR A 9 -4.31 0.48 12.02
C TYR A 9 -4.99 0.63 10.67
N GLU A 10 -4.99 1.85 10.13
CA GLU A 10 -5.32 2.12 8.74
C GLU A 10 -4.42 3.21 8.16
N GLY A 11 -4.22 3.14 6.84
CA GLY A 11 -3.65 4.23 6.05
C GLY A 11 -4.50 4.47 4.82
N LEU A 12 -5.27 5.56 4.82
CA LEU A 12 -6.20 5.92 3.73
C LEU A 12 -7.27 4.85 3.51
N GLY A 13 -7.80 4.29 4.59
CA GLY A 13 -8.86 3.28 4.55
C GLY A 13 -8.38 1.85 4.31
N ASN A 14 -7.13 1.65 3.91
CA ASN A 14 -6.52 0.32 3.84
C ASN A 14 -6.09 -0.11 5.25
N ASP A 15 -6.75 -1.14 5.80
CA ASP A 15 -6.78 -1.41 7.24
C ASP A 15 -6.11 -2.73 7.64
N PHE A 16 -5.21 -2.67 8.63
CA PHE A 16 -4.31 -3.77 9.00
C PHE A 16 -4.43 -4.19 10.45
N ILE A 17 -4.25 -5.49 10.68
CA ILE A 17 -4.10 -6.09 12.00
C ILE A 17 -2.60 -6.22 12.27
N VAL A 18 -2.05 -5.37 13.15
CA VAL A 18 -0.62 -5.37 13.48
C VAL A 18 -0.38 -6.22 14.73
N VAL A 19 0.55 -7.17 14.63
CA VAL A 19 0.85 -8.16 15.68
C VAL A 19 2.35 -8.20 15.94
N ASP A 20 2.75 -7.98 17.19
CA ASP A 20 4.13 -8.19 17.63
C ASP A 20 4.41 -9.69 17.78
N VAL A 21 5.46 -10.18 17.12
CA VAL A 21 5.80 -11.60 17.09
C VAL A 21 7.28 -11.84 17.40
N SER A 22 7.60 -13.02 17.93
CA SER A 22 8.99 -13.42 18.20
C SER A 22 9.75 -13.85 16.94
N SER A 23 9.05 -14.29 15.90
CA SER A 23 9.62 -14.68 14.62
C SER A 23 8.67 -14.34 13.47
N SER A 24 9.19 -14.22 12.24
CA SER A 24 8.38 -13.89 11.06
C SER A 24 7.42 -14.98 10.61
N ASP A 25 7.51 -16.17 11.20
CA ASP A 25 6.73 -17.33 10.81
C ASP A 25 5.78 -17.76 11.95
N ALA A 26 5.59 -16.87 12.94
CA ALA A 26 4.72 -17.10 14.09
C ALA A 26 3.23 -17.19 13.71
N LEU A 27 2.83 -16.51 12.62
CA LEU A 27 1.52 -16.64 11.99
C LEU A 27 1.72 -16.89 10.50
N GLY A 28 0.88 -17.75 9.93
CA GLY A 28 0.93 -18.11 8.52
C GLY A 28 -0.30 -17.66 7.73
N PRO A 29 -0.39 -18.08 6.46
CA PRO A 29 -1.51 -17.77 5.57
C PRO A 29 -2.89 -18.17 6.11
N ALA A 30 -2.97 -19.28 6.85
CA ALA A 30 -4.23 -19.76 7.40
C ALA A 30 -4.75 -18.85 8.51
N GLU A 31 -3.88 -18.45 9.43
CA GLU A 31 -4.22 -17.51 10.49
C GLU A 31 -4.57 -16.14 9.93
N ALA A 32 -3.85 -15.66 8.91
CA ALA A 32 -4.16 -14.41 8.25
C ALA A 32 -5.57 -14.39 7.65
N ARG A 33 -5.98 -15.45 6.93
CA ARG A 33 -7.34 -15.58 6.39
C ARG A 33 -8.41 -15.50 7.48
N LEU A 34 -8.20 -16.20 8.60
CA LEU A 34 -9.14 -16.22 9.72
C LEU A 34 -9.24 -14.86 10.42
N LEU A 35 -8.10 -14.20 10.63
CA LEU A 35 -8.04 -12.88 11.27
C LEU A 35 -8.67 -11.79 10.40
N CYS A 36 -8.42 -11.84 9.09
CA CYS A 36 -8.88 -10.84 8.13
C CYS A 36 -10.36 -11.00 7.73
N ASP A 37 -11.00 -12.14 7.99
CA ASP A 37 -12.44 -12.30 7.79
C ASP A 37 -13.21 -11.22 8.55
N ARG A 38 -13.97 -10.38 7.83
CA ARG A 38 -14.68 -9.23 8.40
C ARG A 38 -15.94 -9.58 9.19
N HIS A 39 -16.45 -10.80 9.07
CA HIS A 39 -17.66 -11.27 9.76
C HIS A 39 -17.33 -12.18 10.94
N ARG A 40 -16.29 -13.00 10.80
CA ARG A 40 -15.93 -14.06 11.75
C ARG A 40 -14.62 -13.79 12.48
N GLY A 41 -13.77 -12.93 11.93
CA GLY A 41 -12.48 -12.52 12.50
C GLY A 41 -12.50 -11.10 13.06
N VAL A 42 -11.33 -10.49 13.11
CA VAL A 42 -11.18 -9.06 13.44
C VAL A 42 -11.59 -8.19 12.26
N GLY A 43 -11.40 -8.70 11.04
CA GLY A 43 -11.57 -7.98 9.79
C GLY A 43 -10.35 -7.13 9.47
N GLY A 44 -9.89 -7.15 8.22
CA GLY A 44 -8.82 -6.31 7.70
C GLY A 44 -8.37 -6.71 6.31
N ASP A 45 -7.66 -5.83 5.62
CA ASP A 45 -7.08 -6.12 4.31
C ASP A 45 -5.81 -6.98 4.42
N GLY A 46 -5.19 -7.03 5.60
CA GLY A 46 -4.06 -7.89 5.89
C GLY A 46 -3.64 -7.89 7.37
N VAL A 47 -2.77 -8.84 7.69
CA VAL A 47 -2.02 -8.92 8.95
C VAL A 47 -0.59 -8.45 8.70
N LEU A 48 -0.10 -7.56 9.57
CA LEU A 48 1.28 -7.09 9.55
C LEU A 48 1.99 -7.61 10.79
N LEU A 49 2.93 -8.54 10.58
CA LEU A 49 3.75 -9.05 11.68
C LEU A 49 4.92 -8.09 11.91
N VAL A 50 5.15 -7.74 13.17
CA VAL A 50 6.29 -6.95 13.62
C VAL A 50 7.23 -7.90 14.35
N ALA A 51 8.21 -8.41 13.62
CA ALA A 51 9.24 -9.32 14.11
C ALA A 51 10.50 -8.56 14.56
N PRO A 52 11.44 -9.22 15.26
CA PRO A 52 12.73 -8.62 15.58
C PRO A 52 13.47 -8.14 14.31
N ALA A 53 14.19 -7.02 14.47
CA ALA A 53 15.02 -6.45 13.41
C ALA A 53 16.10 -7.45 12.94
N ARG A 54 16.44 -7.39 11.65
CA ARG A 54 17.55 -8.11 11.02
C ARG A 54 18.74 -7.21 10.78
N SER A 55 18.51 -5.96 10.41
CA SER A 55 19.55 -4.98 10.11
C SER A 55 19.91 -4.12 11.32
N GLU A 56 21.19 -3.73 11.41
CA GLU A 56 21.68 -2.85 12.45
C GLU A 56 20.95 -1.50 12.43
N GLY A 57 20.41 -1.11 13.59
CA GLY A 57 19.68 0.14 13.78
C GLY A 57 18.32 0.22 13.07
N ALA A 58 17.74 -0.91 12.67
CA ALA A 58 16.30 -1.01 12.41
C ALA A 58 15.54 -1.25 13.73
N LEU A 59 14.32 -0.71 13.85
CA LEU A 59 13.50 -0.88 15.06
C LEU A 59 12.70 -2.19 15.08
N GLY A 60 12.56 -2.84 13.93
CA GLY A 60 11.83 -4.08 13.75
C GLY A 60 11.76 -4.48 12.29
N ARG A 61 11.14 -5.63 12.03
CA ARG A 61 10.87 -6.13 10.69
C ARG A 61 9.37 -6.26 10.45
N MET A 62 8.89 -5.67 9.37
CA MET A 62 7.53 -5.87 8.86
C MET A 62 7.48 -7.11 7.97
N VAL A 63 6.47 -7.95 8.18
CA VAL A 63 6.07 -9.01 7.25
C VAL A 63 4.59 -8.84 6.94
N VAL A 64 4.23 -8.90 5.66
CA VAL A 64 2.86 -8.70 5.20
C VAL A 64 2.22 -10.06 4.91
N LEU A 65 1.02 -10.29 5.43
CA LEU A 65 0.14 -11.37 5.02
C LEU A 65 -1.20 -10.75 4.60
N ASN A 66 -1.55 -10.85 3.32
CA ASN A 66 -2.82 -10.35 2.81
C ASN A 66 -4.00 -11.16 3.36
N ALA A 67 -5.21 -10.63 3.22
CA ALA A 67 -6.44 -11.30 3.63
C ALA A 67 -6.67 -12.67 2.97
N ASP A 68 -6.15 -12.91 1.77
CA ASP A 68 -6.17 -14.21 1.09
C ASP A 68 -5.05 -15.17 1.56
N GLY A 69 -4.14 -14.69 2.41
CA GLY A 69 -2.98 -15.40 2.92
C GLY A 69 -1.72 -15.29 2.05
N SER A 70 -1.75 -14.56 0.94
CA SER A 70 -0.54 -14.28 0.13
C SER A 70 0.44 -13.38 0.89
N ARG A 71 1.73 -13.49 0.58
CA ARG A 71 2.82 -12.72 1.21
C ARG A 71 3.50 -11.83 0.17
N PRO A 72 3.06 -10.57 -0.01
CA PRO A 72 3.79 -9.63 -0.84
C PRO A 72 5.07 -9.17 -0.12
N GLU A 73 6.05 -8.71 -0.89
CA GLU A 73 7.33 -8.23 -0.34
C GLU A 73 7.18 -6.89 0.40
N MET A 74 6.20 -6.07 0.00
CA MET A 74 5.98 -4.73 0.51
C MET A 74 4.51 -4.30 0.44
N CYS A 75 4.12 -3.40 1.34
CA CYS A 75 2.84 -2.70 1.30
C CYS A 75 3.03 -1.24 1.75
N GLY A 76 2.83 -0.28 0.84
CA GLY A 76 3.11 1.13 1.09
C GLY A 76 2.25 1.76 2.20
N ASN A 77 1.01 1.31 2.38
CA ASN A 77 0.16 1.72 3.50
C ASN A 77 0.54 0.98 4.79
N GLY A 78 0.85 -0.31 4.67
CA GLY A 78 1.25 -1.15 5.80
C GLY A 78 2.53 -0.66 6.47
N ILE A 79 3.55 -0.25 5.69
CA ILE A 79 4.80 0.26 6.26
C ILE A 79 4.59 1.54 7.07
N ARG A 80 3.69 2.44 6.65
CA ARG A 80 3.34 3.63 7.45
C ARG A 80 2.67 3.24 8.76
N CYS A 81 1.79 2.25 8.73
CA CYS A 81 1.13 1.72 9.93
C CYS A 81 2.15 1.09 10.91
N VAL A 82 3.09 0.28 10.39
CA VAL A 82 4.13 -0.35 11.21
C VAL A 82 5.13 0.68 11.75
N ALA A 83 5.50 1.68 10.95
CA ALA A 83 6.34 2.78 11.40
C ALA A 83 5.70 3.54 12.58
N LEU A 84 4.41 3.89 12.47
CA LEU A 84 3.65 4.47 13.57
C LEU A 84 3.61 3.53 14.79
N HIS A 85 3.40 2.24 14.58
CA HIS A 85 3.36 1.25 15.66
C HIS A 85 4.70 1.16 16.42
N LEU A 86 5.81 0.99 15.70
CA LEU A 86 7.16 0.93 16.28
C LEU A 86 7.55 2.23 16.98
N ALA A 87 7.26 3.38 16.37
CA ALA A 87 7.51 4.68 16.97
C ALA A 87 6.74 4.87 18.29
N ARG A 88 5.47 4.45 18.33
CA ARG A 88 4.66 4.48 19.57
C ARG A 88 5.24 3.60 20.66
N ARG A 89 5.73 2.39 20.32
CA ARG A 89 6.39 1.47 21.27
C ARG A 89 7.65 2.08 21.87
N GLN A 90 8.40 2.86 21.09
CA GLN A 90 9.61 3.56 21.53
C GLN A 90 9.35 4.97 22.10
N ALA A 91 8.08 5.38 22.24
CA ALA A 91 7.68 6.73 22.65
C ALA A 91 8.27 7.88 21.80
N LEU A 92 8.60 7.60 20.53
CA LEU A 92 9.09 8.58 19.57
C LEU A 92 7.94 9.44 19.03
N ARG A 93 8.22 10.71 18.72
CA ARG A 93 7.24 11.69 18.20
C ARG A 93 7.64 12.33 16.87
N GLU A 94 8.93 12.31 16.57
CA GLU A 94 9.53 12.89 15.38
C GLU A 94 10.85 12.17 15.07
N GLY A 95 11.48 12.53 13.95
CA GLY A 95 12.73 11.94 13.49
C GLY A 95 12.51 10.79 12.50
N THR A 96 13.59 10.08 12.19
CA THR A 96 13.60 8.99 11.21
C THR A 96 13.84 7.66 11.90
N ILE A 97 13.04 6.66 11.57
CA ILE A 97 13.24 5.27 11.99
C ILE A 97 13.50 4.39 10.78
N ARG A 98 14.12 3.23 11.00
CA ARG A 98 14.33 2.26 9.93
C ARG A 98 13.61 0.96 10.24
N VAL A 99 13.03 0.35 9.22
CA VAL A 99 12.21 -0.86 9.34
C VAL A 99 12.63 -1.84 8.26
N ASP A 100 12.95 -3.07 8.65
CA ASP A 100 13.22 -4.16 7.72
C ASP A 100 11.94 -4.60 7.03
N THR A 101 12.00 -4.86 5.73
CA THR A 101 10.91 -5.48 4.95
C THR A 101 11.47 -6.61 4.09
N ASP A 102 10.60 -7.36 3.42
CA ASP A 102 11.04 -8.37 2.46
C ASP A 102 11.59 -7.73 1.17
N ALA A 103 11.32 -6.45 0.92
CA ALA A 103 11.91 -5.62 -0.13
C ALA A 103 13.19 -4.86 0.31
N GLY A 104 13.67 -5.07 1.54
CA GLY A 104 14.85 -4.41 2.09
C GLY A 104 14.56 -3.41 3.21
N LEU A 105 15.60 -2.68 3.63
CA LEU A 105 15.54 -1.72 4.74
C LEU A 105 14.95 -0.38 4.25
N LEU A 106 13.87 0.09 4.89
CA LEU A 106 13.21 1.34 4.55
C LEU A 106 13.37 2.38 5.66
N SER A 107 13.62 3.63 5.27
CA SER A 107 13.63 4.79 6.17
C SER A 107 12.26 5.43 6.22
N CYS A 108 11.78 5.71 7.43
CA CYS A 108 10.47 6.28 7.69
C CYS A 108 10.57 7.55 8.54
N ASP A 109 10.18 8.69 7.98
CA ASP A 109 10.17 9.99 8.66
C ASP A 109 8.86 10.20 9.41
N LEU A 110 8.94 10.55 10.68
CA LEU A 110 7.81 10.64 11.59
C LEU A 110 7.38 12.09 11.79
N ALA A 111 6.10 12.37 11.58
CA ALA A 111 5.47 13.63 11.98
C ALA A 111 4.13 13.34 12.67
N PHE A 112 4.15 13.25 14.01
CA PHE A 112 2.96 12.92 14.79
C PHE A 112 2.01 14.12 14.89
N ALA A 113 0.74 13.92 14.56
CA ALA A 113 -0.34 14.84 14.88
C ALA A 113 -0.91 14.55 16.28
N SER A 114 -0.92 13.27 16.68
CA SER A 114 -1.31 12.80 18.01
C SER A 114 -0.67 11.44 18.31
N PHE A 115 -0.81 10.89 19.53
CA PHE A 115 -0.34 9.52 19.80
C PHE A 115 -1.03 8.43 18.98
N ARG A 116 -2.16 8.75 18.33
CA ARG A 116 -2.93 7.81 17.51
C ARG A 116 -2.74 8.05 16.01
N GLU A 117 -2.07 9.12 15.60
CA GLU A 117 -2.03 9.53 14.20
C GLU A 117 -0.75 10.28 13.86
N ALA A 118 -0.12 9.89 12.76
CA ALA A 118 1.07 10.54 12.23
C ALA A 118 1.04 10.56 10.71
N THR A 119 1.65 11.59 10.12
CA THR A 119 2.11 11.54 8.73
C THR A 119 3.45 10.86 8.72
N ILE A 120 3.57 9.80 7.92
CA ILE A 120 4.80 9.03 7.76
C ILE A 120 5.34 9.26 6.36
N GLY A 121 6.56 9.77 6.27
CA GLY A 121 7.35 9.78 5.04
C GLY A 121 8.06 8.46 4.85
N VAL A 122 8.13 7.96 3.62
CA VAL A 122 8.76 6.70 3.26
C VAL A 122 9.61 6.95 2.02
N ASP A 123 10.88 6.52 2.08
CA ASP A 123 11.70 6.40 0.89
C ASP A 123 11.20 5.21 0.05
N MET A 124 10.62 5.51 -1.12
CA MET A 124 10.01 4.52 -2.00
C MET A 124 11.00 4.01 -3.06
N GLY A 125 12.28 4.39 -2.95
CA GLY A 125 13.29 4.08 -3.95
C GLY A 125 13.13 4.93 -5.21
N ARG A 126 13.54 4.38 -6.35
CA ARG A 126 13.61 5.10 -7.63
C ARG A 126 12.55 4.60 -8.59
N GLY A 127 11.86 5.54 -9.23
CA GLY A 127 11.01 5.22 -10.37
C GLY A 127 11.85 4.87 -11.60
N VAL A 128 11.46 3.81 -12.30
CA VAL A 128 12.08 3.41 -13.57
C VAL A 128 11.04 3.53 -14.68
N ALA A 129 11.23 4.48 -15.59
CA ALA A 129 10.42 4.58 -16.80
C ALA A 129 10.74 3.38 -17.71
N VAL A 130 9.73 2.55 -17.97
CA VAL A 130 9.86 1.34 -18.79
C VAL A 130 9.57 1.65 -20.26
N GLY A 131 8.55 2.47 -20.53
CA GLY A 131 8.19 2.85 -21.90
C GLY A 131 6.79 3.47 -22.01
N GLN A 132 6.40 3.78 -23.24
CA GLN A 132 5.04 4.18 -23.60
C GLN A 132 4.42 3.11 -24.49
N HIS A 133 3.12 2.90 -24.31
CA HIS A 133 2.33 1.89 -24.98
C HIS A 133 0.97 2.47 -25.34
N GLU A 134 0.22 1.73 -26.15
CA GLU A 134 -1.11 2.16 -26.58
C GLU A 134 -2.13 1.04 -26.49
N VAL A 135 -3.37 1.45 -26.26
CA VAL A 135 -4.53 0.58 -26.18
C VAL A 135 -5.68 1.20 -26.97
N GLU A 136 -6.38 0.39 -27.76
CA GLU A 136 -7.64 0.80 -28.36
C GLU A 136 -8.77 0.61 -27.35
N PHE A 137 -9.54 1.67 -27.12
CA PHE A 137 -10.69 1.68 -26.23
C PHE A 137 -11.77 2.64 -26.74
N LEU A 138 -13.01 2.16 -26.82
CA LEU A 138 -14.16 2.93 -27.32
C LEU A 138 -13.93 3.59 -28.70
N GLY A 139 -13.16 2.93 -29.57
CA GLY A 139 -12.85 3.43 -30.92
C GLY A 139 -11.74 4.49 -30.97
N GLU A 140 -11.07 4.76 -29.85
CA GLU A 140 -9.94 5.69 -29.76
C GLU A 140 -8.66 4.95 -29.38
N ARG A 141 -7.52 5.45 -29.87
CA ARG A 141 -6.18 4.99 -29.46
C ARG A 141 -5.72 5.83 -28.28
N LEU A 142 -5.54 5.20 -27.14
CA LEU A 142 -5.10 5.83 -25.90
C LEU A 142 -3.64 5.47 -25.63
N GLU A 143 -2.83 6.46 -25.28
CA GLU A 143 -1.46 6.26 -24.82
C GLU A 143 -1.43 6.04 -23.30
N PHE A 144 -0.51 5.21 -22.84
CA PHE A 144 -0.20 5.06 -21.42
C PHE A 144 1.29 4.86 -21.20
N SER A 145 1.79 5.38 -20.07
CA SER A 145 3.18 5.23 -19.65
C SER A 145 3.31 4.05 -18.69
N VAL A 146 4.40 3.29 -18.80
CA VAL A 146 4.72 2.25 -17.81
C VAL A 146 5.90 2.71 -16.97
N VAL A 147 5.69 2.75 -15.65
CA VAL A 147 6.71 3.06 -14.64
C VAL A 147 6.78 1.91 -13.65
N SER A 148 7.98 1.50 -13.29
CA SER A 148 8.20 0.53 -12.22
C SER A 148 8.62 1.24 -10.93
N MET A 149 8.00 0.85 -9.82
CA MET A 149 8.44 1.18 -8.45
C MET A 149 8.96 -0.08 -7.73
N GLY A 150 9.44 -1.07 -8.49
CA GLY A 150 9.69 -2.45 -8.05
C GLY A 150 8.64 -3.42 -8.58
N ASN A 151 7.41 -2.93 -8.79
CA ASN A 151 6.34 -3.60 -9.53
C ASN A 151 5.84 -2.69 -10.67
N PRO A 152 5.26 -3.25 -11.76
CA PRO A 152 4.83 -2.46 -12.91
C PRO A 152 3.52 -1.70 -12.66
N HIS A 153 3.48 -0.46 -13.13
CA HIS A 153 2.34 0.46 -13.09
C HIS A 153 2.13 1.06 -14.48
N ALA A 154 0.89 1.07 -14.97
CA ALA A 154 0.49 1.61 -16.26
C ALA A 154 -0.41 2.83 -16.05
N ILE A 155 0.12 4.01 -16.38
CA ILE A 155 -0.50 5.30 -16.10
C ILE A 155 -1.16 5.82 -17.36
N VAL A 156 -2.49 5.88 -17.32
CA VAL A 156 -3.35 6.47 -18.33
C VAL A 156 -3.70 7.88 -17.86
N PHE A 157 -3.10 8.90 -18.48
CA PHE A 157 -3.51 10.29 -18.26
C PHE A 157 -4.72 10.63 -19.13
N GLY A 158 -5.64 11.44 -18.62
CA GLY A 158 -6.62 12.12 -19.47
C GLY A 158 -8.00 12.27 -18.86
N ARG A 159 -9.02 12.04 -19.71
CA ARG A 159 -10.43 12.38 -19.46
C ARG A 159 -11.04 11.65 -18.28
N ASP A 160 -12.19 12.16 -17.85
CA ASP A 160 -13.03 11.48 -16.86
C ASP A 160 -13.54 10.15 -17.42
N TYR A 161 -13.16 9.05 -16.78
CA TYR A 161 -13.71 7.73 -17.02
C TYR A 161 -14.76 7.43 -15.95
N THR A 162 -15.88 6.86 -16.37
CA THR A 162 -16.84 6.26 -15.44
C THR A 162 -16.23 5.02 -14.78
N LEU A 163 -16.71 4.62 -13.59
CA LEU A 163 -16.20 3.43 -12.91
C LEU A 163 -16.26 2.15 -13.76
N PRO A 164 -17.34 1.87 -14.53
CA PRO A 164 -17.36 0.72 -15.44
C PRO A 164 -16.32 0.80 -16.57
N GLN A 165 -16.04 2.00 -17.09
CA GLN A 165 -14.99 2.18 -18.09
C GLN A 165 -13.60 1.95 -17.50
N ILE A 166 -13.37 2.37 -16.25
CA ILE A 166 -12.14 2.09 -15.51
C ILE A 166 -11.97 0.57 -15.35
N ASP A 167 -13.03 -0.15 -14.97
CA ASP A 167 -12.98 -1.60 -14.82
C ASP A 167 -12.66 -2.31 -16.14
N GLU A 168 -13.31 -1.92 -17.25
CA GLU A 168 -13.06 -2.51 -18.57
C GLU A 168 -11.67 -2.18 -19.13
N LEU A 169 -11.31 -0.90 -19.13
CA LEU A 169 -10.03 -0.43 -19.65
C LEU A 169 -8.87 -0.92 -18.78
N GLY A 170 -9.05 -0.92 -17.45
CA GLY A 170 -8.06 -1.42 -16.49
C GLY A 170 -7.74 -2.89 -16.73
N ALA A 171 -8.76 -3.74 -16.91
CA ALA A 171 -8.56 -5.14 -17.26
C ALA A 171 -7.83 -5.32 -18.61
N ARG A 172 -8.17 -4.49 -19.61
CA ARG A 172 -7.54 -4.53 -20.94
C ARG A 172 -6.05 -4.14 -20.89
N VAL A 173 -5.72 -3.01 -20.27
CA VAL A 173 -4.33 -2.54 -20.11
C VAL A 173 -3.53 -3.51 -19.25
N CYS A 174 -4.11 -4.00 -18.14
CA CYS A 174 -3.49 -5.02 -17.31
C CYS A 174 -3.11 -6.26 -18.14
N GLY A 175 -3.98 -6.72 -19.04
CA GLY A 175 -3.72 -7.89 -19.90
C GLY A 175 -2.68 -7.68 -21.00
N GLN A 176 -2.37 -6.43 -21.38
CA GLN A 176 -1.39 -6.12 -22.43
C GLN A 176 0.06 -6.22 -21.93
N ILE A 177 0.30 -6.08 -20.62
CA ILE A 177 1.63 -6.15 -20.04
C ILE A 177 1.91 -7.61 -19.60
N PRO A 178 3.01 -8.24 -20.07
CA PRO A 178 3.36 -9.59 -19.65
C PRO A 178 3.49 -9.71 -18.12
N GLY A 179 2.81 -10.70 -17.54
CA GLY A 179 2.71 -10.87 -16.09
C GLY A 179 1.67 -9.96 -15.43
N GLY A 180 1.03 -9.06 -16.16
CA GLY A 180 0.06 -8.09 -15.67
C GLY A 180 0.69 -6.86 -15.02
N THR A 181 -0.11 -5.81 -14.84
CA THR A 181 0.31 -4.53 -14.24
C THR A 181 -0.83 -3.94 -13.41
N ASN A 182 -0.49 -3.09 -12.44
CA ASN A 182 -1.47 -2.16 -11.90
C ASN A 182 -1.74 -1.07 -12.94
N VAL A 183 -2.96 -0.53 -12.96
CA VAL A 183 -3.38 0.48 -13.92
C VAL A 183 -3.93 1.69 -13.17
N GLU A 184 -3.35 2.84 -13.47
CA GLU A 184 -3.61 4.12 -12.84
C GLU A 184 -4.32 5.05 -13.83
N PHE A 185 -5.51 5.52 -13.44
CA PHE A 185 -6.26 6.52 -14.19
C PHE A 185 -6.06 7.87 -13.55
N ALA A 186 -5.17 8.67 -14.16
CA ALA A 186 -4.69 9.92 -13.61
C ALA A 186 -5.35 11.12 -14.31
N ARG A 187 -5.94 12.00 -13.50
CA ARG A 187 -6.49 13.28 -13.95
C ARG A 187 -5.70 14.42 -13.34
N GLN A 188 -4.93 15.13 -14.16
CA GLN A 188 -4.18 16.31 -13.73
C GLN A 188 -5.14 17.46 -13.44
N ILE A 189 -5.15 17.95 -12.20
CA ILE A 189 -6.04 19.05 -11.76
C ILE A 189 -5.30 20.38 -11.73
N ALA A 190 -4.06 20.36 -11.26
CA ALA A 190 -3.13 21.49 -11.26
C ALA A 190 -1.70 20.92 -11.23
N PRO A 191 -0.63 21.69 -11.50
CA PRO A 191 0.73 21.14 -11.58
C PRO A 191 1.21 20.35 -10.36
N ARG A 192 0.62 20.56 -9.17
CA ARG A 192 0.98 19.83 -7.94
C ARG A 192 -0.20 19.03 -7.38
N SER A 193 -1.15 18.66 -8.24
CA SER A 193 -2.40 18.03 -7.84
C SER A 193 -2.96 17.09 -8.91
N ILE A 194 -3.10 15.82 -8.55
CA ILE A 194 -3.57 14.73 -9.43
C ILE A 194 -4.67 13.97 -8.72
N ASP A 195 -5.83 13.78 -9.36
CA ASP A 195 -6.80 12.77 -8.93
C ASP A 195 -6.44 11.42 -9.55
N LEU A 196 -6.53 10.36 -8.75
CA LEU A 196 -6.06 9.03 -9.15
C LEU A 196 -7.08 7.96 -8.75
N VAL A 197 -7.48 7.13 -9.72
CA VAL A 197 -8.18 5.87 -9.45
C VAL A 197 -7.31 4.72 -9.91
N VAL A 198 -7.24 3.66 -9.11
CA VAL A 198 -6.35 2.52 -9.35
C VAL A 198 -7.16 1.27 -9.59
N PHE A 199 -6.78 0.50 -10.61
CA PHE A 199 -7.18 -0.88 -10.85
C PHE A 199 -5.95 -1.76 -10.60
N GLU A 200 -5.97 -2.54 -9.53
CA GLU A 200 -4.86 -3.42 -9.17
C GLU A 200 -5.02 -4.81 -9.77
N ARG A 201 -3.91 -5.36 -10.26
CA ARG A 201 -3.84 -6.69 -10.86
C ARG A 201 -4.34 -7.75 -9.87
N GLY A 202 -5.38 -8.48 -10.27
CA GLY A 202 -5.95 -9.57 -9.47
C GLY A 202 -6.88 -9.12 -8.34
N VAL A 203 -7.11 -7.81 -8.17
CA VAL A 203 -7.99 -7.26 -7.14
C VAL A 203 -9.12 -6.44 -7.76
N GLY A 204 -8.83 -5.62 -8.77
CA GLY A 204 -9.74 -4.61 -9.31
C GLY A 204 -9.55 -3.27 -8.62
N ARG A 205 -10.61 -2.46 -8.50
CA ARG A 205 -10.48 -1.11 -7.93
C ARG A 205 -10.16 -1.12 -6.43
N THR A 206 -9.12 -0.39 -6.04
CA THR A 206 -8.71 -0.22 -4.64
C THR A 206 -8.88 1.23 -4.17
N LEU A 207 -8.99 1.42 -2.86
CA LEU A 207 -9.14 2.77 -2.27
C LEU A 207 -7.83 3.56 -2.31
N ALA A 208 -6.68 2.89 -2.22
CA ALA A 208 -5.39 3.53 -2.29
C ALA A 208 -4.29 2.53 -2.70
N CYS A 209 -3.38 2.96 -3.57
CA CYS A 209 -2.16 2.24 -3.93
C CYS A 209 -0.96 3.20 -3.82
N GLY A 210 -0.08 2.97 -2.83
CA GLY A 210 1.06 3.87 -2.59
C GLY A 210 2.08 3.86 -3.73
N THR A 211 2.44 2.69 -4.25
CA THR A 211 3.35 2.57 -5.40
C THR A 211 2.73 3.11 -6.68
N GLY A 212 1.43 2.96 -6.88
CA GLY A 212 0.69 3.56 -8.01
C GLY A 212 0.67 5.09 -7.96
N ALA A 213 0.49 5.67 -6.78
CA ALA A 213 0.61 7.12 -6.58
C ALA A 213 2.04 7.62 -6.89
N CYS A 214 3.06 6.87 -6.44
CA CYS A 214 4.46 7.18 -6.75
C CYS A 214 4.75 7.13 -8.25
N ALA A 215 4.34 6.04 -8.91
CA ALA A 215 4.52 5.84 -10.34
C ALA A 215 3.82 6.93 -11.18
N THR A 216 2.61 7.33 -10.76
CA THR A 216 1.85 8.43 -11.38
C THR A 216 2.58 9.77 -11.26
N ALA A 217 3.12 10.10 -10.07
CA ALA A 217 3.87 11.33 -9.89
C ALA A 217 5.16 11.35 -10.75
N VAL A 218 5.86 10.22 -10.84
CA VAL A 218 7.04 10.07 -11.72
C VAL A 218 6.66 10.29 -13.18
N ALA A 219 5.59 9.64 -13.65
CA ALA A 219 5.12 9.80 -15.03
C ALA A 219 4.70 11.26 -15.32
N ALA A 220 4.00 11.91 -14.39
CA ALA A 220 3.57 13.31 -14.53
C ALA A 220 4.76 14.27 -14.56
N ALA A 221 5.79 14.02 -13.75
CA ALA A 221 7.01 14.83 -13.73
C ALA A 221 7.82 14.69 -15.02
N LEU A 222 8.02 13.45 -15.50
CA LEU A 222 8.67 13.17 -16.78
C LEU A 222 7.93 13.78 -17.98
N ALA A 223 6.60 13.83 -17.92
CA ALA A 223 5.77 14.48 -18.93
C ALA A 223 5.73 16.01 -18.85
N GLY A 224 6.43 16.63 -17.87
CA GLY A 224 6.40 18.07 -17.63
C GLY A 224 5.06 18.60 -17.11
N GLN A 225 4.16 17.73 -16.66
CA GLN A 225 2.84 18.10 -16.12
C GLN A 225 2.91 18.44 -14.63
N SER A 226 3.88 17.88 -13.92
CA SER A 226 4.15 18.17 -12.51
C SER A 226 5.62 18.53 -12.29
N PRO A 227 5.95 19.34 -11.28
CA PRO A 227 7.33 19.72 -11.02
C PRO A 227 8.10 18.58 -10.35
N PHE A 228 9.39 18.47 -10.69
CA PHE A 228 10.34 17.76 -9.84
C PHE A 228 10.63 18.55 -8.56
N ASP A 229 11.17 17.86 -7.55
CA ASP A 229 11.67 18.43 -6.30
C ASP A 229 10.70 19.24 -5.44
N ALA A 230 9.41 19.18 -5.78
CA ALA A 230 8.33 19.77 -5.02
C ALA A 230 7.26 18.72 -4.68
N PRO A 231 6.53 18.88 -3.56
CA PRO A 231 5.48 17.94 -3.21
C PRO A 231 4.28 18.04 -4.16
N ILE A 232 3.85 16.90 -4.69
CA ILE A 232 2.67 16.69 -5.54
C ILE A 232 1.61 15.97 -4.70
N GLU A 233 0.43 16.56 -4.58
CA GLU A 233 -0.70 15.89 -3.94
C GLU A 233 -1.36 14.93 -4.94
N VAL A 234 -1.35 13.64 -4.62
CA VAL A 234 -2.07 12.60 -5.35
C VAL A 234 -3.28 12.19 -4.52
N ARG A 235 -4.49 12.48 -4.99
CA ARG A 235 -5.76 12.18 -4.32
C ARG A 235 -6.34 10.87 -4.82
N LEU A 236 -6.32 9.87 -3.95
CA LEU A 236 -6.96 8.57 -4.17
C LEU A 236 -8.35 8.54 -3.51
N PRO A 237 -9.23 7.58 -3.83
CA PRO A 237 -10.53 7.44 -3.16
C PRO A 237 -10.44 7.36 -1.63
N GLY A 238 -9.37 6.75 -1.10
CA GLY A 238 -9.08 6.65 0.33
C GLY A 238 -8.51 7.92 0.97
N GLY A 239 -8.11 8.90 0.15
CA GLY A 239 -7.56 10.19 0.58
C GLY A 239 -6.20 10.52 -0.06
N PRO A 240 -5.58 11.65 0.33
CA PRO A 240 -4.39 12.17 -0.33
C PRO A 240 -3.09 11.53 0.16
N LEU A 241 -2.15 11.39 -0.78
CA LEU A 241 -0.72 11.19 -0.54
C LEU A 241 0.05 12.40 -1.08
N GLU A 242 1.13 12.77 -0.41
CA GLU A 242 2.09 13.76 -0.90
C GLU A 242 3.30 13.01 -1.46
N ILE A 243 3.60 13.19 -2.74
CA ILE A 243 4.71 12.54 -3.43
C ILE A 243 5.71 13.59 -3.87
N ARG A 244 6.99 13.36 -3.62
CA ARG A 244 8.08 14.16 -4.19
C ARG A 244 8.95 13.26 -5.05
N VAL A 245 9.24 13.71 -6.27
CA VAL A 245 10.14 13.04 -7.21
C VAL A 245 11.37 13.91 -7.43
N ALA A 246 12.56 13.38 -7.18
CA ALA A 246 13.82 14.08 -7.39
C ALA A 246 14.15 14.18 -8.89
N GLU A 247 14.55 15.36 -9.38
CA GLU A 247 14.88 15.58 -10.80
C GLU A 247 16.10 14.77 -11.23
N GLN A 248 17.12 14.70 -10.36
CA GLN A 248 18.41 14.14 -10.70
C GLN A 248 18.32 12.66 -11.11
N ASP A 249 17.42 11.91 -10.48
CA ASP A 249 17.55 10.47 -10.45
C ASP A 249 16.26 9.68 -10.16
N LEU A 250 15.12 10.37 -10.19
CA LEU A 250 13.78 9.84 -9.96
C LEU A 250 13.61 9.12 -8.62
N ALA A 251 14.41 9.45 -7.60
CA ALA A 251 14.13 9.04 -6.23
C ALA A 251 12.77 9.60 -5.79
N VAL A 252 11.96 8.75 -5.16
CA VAL A 252 10.58 9.07 -4.78
C VAL A 252 10.45 9.00 -3.27
N HIS A 253 9.96 10.07 -2.67
CA HIS A 253 9.53 10.10 -1.28
C HIS A 253 8.02 10.23 -1.22
N MET A 254 7.37 9.33 -0.47
CA MET A 254 5.92 9.33 -0.27
C MET A 254 5.60 9.69 1.17
N ARG A 255 4.72 10.65 1.38
CA ARG A 255 4.17 11.01 2.69
C ARG A 255 2.67 10.75 2.71
N GLY A 256 2.22 10.11 3.78
CA GLY A 256 0.80 9.81 3.95
C GLY A 256 0.43 9.58 5.41
N PRO A 257 -0.86 9.66 5.76
CA PRO A 257 -1.29 9.39 7.12
C PRO A 257 -1.21 7.89 7.44
N ALA A 258 -1.03 7.61 8.72
CA ALA A 258 -1.34 6.33 9.36
C ALA A 258 -2.05 6.62 10.69
N ARG A 259 -3.06 5.80 11.03
CA ARG A 259 -3.89 5.99 12.21
C ARG A 259 -4.10 4.67 12.96
N LEU A 260 -4.00 4.73 14.29
CA LEU A 260 -4.47 3.67 15.17
C LEU A 260 -5.99 3.76 15.33
N VAL A 261 -6.67 2.66 15.00
CA VAL A 261 -8.12 2.52 15.12
C VAL A 261 -8.50 1.98 16.50
N PHE A 262 -7.99 0.81 16.89
CA PHE A 262 -8.22 0.19 18.21
C PHE A 262 -7.14 -0.85 18.53
N SER A 263 -7.13 -1.36 19.76
CA SER A 263 -6.31 -2.51 20.18
C SER A 263 -7.20 -3.57 20.81
N GLY A 264 -6.79 -4.83 20.77
CA GLY A 264 -7.54 -5.93 21.35
C GLY A 264 -6.73 -7.22 21.46
N SER A 265 -7.37 -8.26 21.98
CA SER A 265 -6.77 -9.57 22.22
C SER A 265 -7.71 -10.68 21.74
N ILE A 266 -7.17 -11.75 21.15
CA ILE A 266 -7.95 -12.93 20.72
C ILE A 266 -7.44 -14.17 21.44
N GLU A 267 -8.34 -15.02 21.92
CA GLU A 267 -7.95 -16.33 22.42
C GLU A 267 -7.44 -17.22 21.28
N VAL A 268 -6.23 -17.75 21.40
CA VAL A 268 -5.61 -18.56 20.32
C VAL A 268 -6.39 -19.85 20.04
N SER A 269 -7.11 -20.40 21.03
CA SER A 269 -8.04 -21.51 20.84
C SER A 269 -9.19 -21.16 19.90
N ALA A 270 -9.78 -19.98 20.04
CA ALA A 270 -10.90 -19.54 19.21
C ALA A 270 -10.53 -19.40 17.72
N LEU A 271 -9.27 -19.05 17.42
CA LEU A 271 -8.77 -19.03 16.04
C LEU A 271 -8.80 -20.42 15.39
N LYS A 272 -8.48 -21.49 16.15
CA LYS A 272 -8.49 -22.87 15.62
C LYS A 272 -9.92 -23.37 15.35
N ASP A 273 -10.87 -22.96 16.19
CA ASP A 273 -12.28 -23.36 16.05
C ASP A 273 -12.97 -22.67 14.87
N LEU A 274 -12.55 -21.46 14.50
CA LEU A 274 -13.04 -20.77 13.31
C LEU A 274 -12.68 -21.52 12.02
N GLY A 275 -11.51 -22.15 11.96
CA GLY A 275 -11.02 -22.91 10.80
C GLY A 275 -11.72 -24.26 10.56
N THR A 276 -12.50 -24.76 11.53
CA THR A 276 -13.16 -26.08 11.45
C THR A 276 -14.66 -26.03 11.14
N THR A 277 -15.26 -24.83 11.11
CA THR A 277 -16.70 -24.68 10.87
C THR A 277 -16.97 -24.35 9.40
N PRO A 278 -17.48 -25.32 8.59
CA PRO A 278 -17.74 -25.09 7.17
C PRO A 278 -18.84 -24.04 6.97
N LEU A 279 -18.67 -23.21 5.93
CA LEU A 279 -19.72 -22.29 5.47
C LEU A 279 -20.84 -23.11 4.82
N VAL A 280 -22.09 -22.89 5.26
CA VAL A 280 -23.26 -23.47 4.60
C VAL A 280 -23.46 -22.74 3.26
N GLY A 281 -22.92 -23.29 2.18
CA GLY A 281 -23.12 -22.71 0.83
C GLY A 281 -22.04 -23.03 -0.21
N GLU A 282 -20.87 -23.55 0.17
CA GLU A 282 -19.86 -24.00 -0.79
C GLU A 282 -20.07 -25.48 -1.14
N ARG A 283 -20.94 -25.75 -2.12
CA ARG A 283 -20.97 -26.99 -2.91
C ARG A 283 -20.94 -26.65 -4.39
#